data_AF-A0A9Q0H8Q1-F1
#
_entry.id   AF-A0A9Q0H8Q1-F1
#
_cell.length_a   1.000
_cell.length_b   1.000
_cell.length_c   1.000
_cell.angle_alpha   90.00
_cell.angle_beta   90.00
_cell.angle_gamma   90.00
#
_symmetry.space_group_name_H-M   'P 1'
#
loop_
_entity.id
_entity.type
_entity.pdbx_description
1 polymer ?
#
loop_
_entity_poly.entity_id
_entity_poly.type
_entity_poly.pdbx_seq_one_letter_code
_entity_poly.pdbx_strand_id
1 'polypeptide(L)'
;MSPVIVSDRKYYPVFKNYCQPPCYNDEHYIPTLINILSPEMTSNRSVTWVDWSKFGPHPGKFAQQQITVEFLINNIRFGSNCTYNNENTISICFLFARKFVSNTLKPLLQIAPVKILIRVYILVVLLFMFYHLFFHFIYNVISFYKKINSNEIFLVHSRRLWFLWFLLLLFRGVQLTWYQS
;
A
#
# COMPACT_ATOMS: atom_id res chain seq x y z
N MET A 1 -4.30 1.98 -10.53
CA MET A 1 -3.67 0.94 -11.37
C MET A 1 -4.21 1.14 -12.79
N SER A 2 -3.35 1.25 -13.82
CA SER A 2 -3.81 1.47 -15.20
C SER A 2 -4.64 0.26 -15.67
N PRO A 3 -5.84 0.44 -16.27
CA PRO A 3 -6.66 -0.66 -16.78
C PRO A 3 -5.88 -1.58 -17.72
N VAL A 4 -5.00 -0.98 -18.53
CA VAL A 4 -4.14 -1.66 -19.51
C VAL A 4 -3.25 -2.72 -18.86
N ILE A 5 -2.74 -2.47 -17.65
CA ILE A 5 -1.86 -3.42 -16.94
C ILE A 5 -2.68 -4.63 -16.46
N VAL A 6 -3.86 -4.37 -15.90
CA VAL A 6 -4.73 -5.41 -15.32
C VAL A 6 -5.40 -6.25 -16.41
N SER A 7 -5.68 -5.65 -17.56
CA SER A 7 -6.34 -6.32 -18.69
C SER A 7 -5.37 -6.94 -19.69
N ASP A 8 -4.05 -6.86 -19.50
CA ASP A 8 -3.11 -7.41 -20.48
C ASP A 8 -3.19 -8.93 -20.56
N ARG A 9 -3.51 -9.42 -21.76
CA ARG A 9 -3.55 -10.84 -22.10
C ARG A 9 -2.48 -11.24 -23.12
N LYS A 10 -1.71 -10.28 -23.65
CA LYS A 10 -0.76 -10.50 -24.74
C LYS A 10 0.66 -10.64 -24.21
N TYR A 11 1.14 -9.68 -23.41
CA TYR A 11 2.54 -9.65 -22.98
C TYR A 11 2.75 -10.38 -21.66
N TYR A 12 1.80 -10.32 -20.73
CA TYR A 12 1.91 -11.02 -19.44
C TYR A 12 2.16 -12.54 -19.56
N PRO A 13 1.48 -13.32 -20.42
CA PRO A 13 1.74 -14.75 -20.54
C PRO A 13 3.15 -15.06 -21.06
N VAL A 14 3.63 -14.25 -22.01
CA VAL A 14 5.00 -14.36 -22.54
C VAL A 14 5.99 -14.03 -21.41
N PHE A 15 5.81 -12.88 -20.75
CA PHE A 15 6.67 -12.45 -19.65
C PHE A 15 6.74 -13.50 -18.54
N LYS A 16 5.58 -14.05 -18.13
CA LYS A 16 5.49 -15.11 -17.12
C LYS A 16 6.27 -16.38 -17.48
N ASN A 17 6.29 -16.75 -18.77
CA ASN A 17 6.99 -17.95 -19.21
C ASN A 17 8.52 -17.75 -19.29
N TYR A 18 8.97 -16.56 -19.67
CA TYR A 18 10.40 -16.27 -19.90
C TYR A 18 11.12 -15.58 -18.73
N CYS A 19 10.40 -14.87 -17.85
CA CYS A 19 10.94 -14.30 -16.61
C CYS A 19 11.10 -15.41 -15.57
N GLN A 20 12.21 -16.13 -15.65
CA GLN A 20 12.63 -17.12 -14.66
C GLN A 20 13.66 -16.51 -13.71
N PRO A 21 13.76 -16.97 -12.45
CA PRO A 21 14.77 -16.50 -11.49
C PRO A 21 16.18 -16.43 -12.12
N PRO A 22 16.93 -15.32 -11.95
CA PRO A 22 16.71 -14.20 -11.03
C PRO A 22 15.92 -13.01 -11.64
N CYS A 23 14.70 -13.25 -12.12
CA CYS A 23 13.78 -12.22 -12.59
C CYS A 23 12.57 -12.07 -11.64
N TYR A 24 12.27 -10.84 -11.20
CA TYR A 24 11.12 -10.52 -10.35
C TYR A 24 10.04 -9.79 -11.15
N ASN A 25 8.85 -10.39 -11.24
CA ASN A 25 7.75 -9.86 -12.05
C ASN A 25 7.33 -8.44 -11.62
N ASP A 26 7.31 -8.17 -10.32
CA ASP A 26 6.95 -6.87 -9.76
C ASP A 26 7.98 -5.77 -10.05
N GLU A 27 9.24 -6.12 -10.31
CA GLU A 27 10.30 -5.17 -10.64
C GLU A 27 10.40 -4.89 -12.15
N HIS A 28 10.10 -5.88 -13.00
CA HIS A 28 10.41 -5.80 -14.43
C HIS A 28 9.19 -5.69 -15.35
N TYR A 29 8.07 -6.35 -15.04
CA TYR A 29 6.95 -6.46 -15.97
C TYR A 29 6.33 -5.09 -16.30
N ILE A 30 6.05 -4.29 -15.27
CA ILE A 30 5.39 -2.98 -15.44
C ILE A 30 6.28 -2.02 -16.25
N PRO A 31 7.56 -1.81 -15.90
CA PRO A 31 8.44 -0.97 -16.72
C PRO A 31 8.57 -1.45 -18.17
N THR A 32 8.71 -2.76 -18.40
CA THR A 32 8.80 -3.33 -19.75
C THR A 32 7.53 -3.08 -20.55
N LEU A 33 6.36 -3.34 -19.97
CA LEU A 33 5.08 -3.14 -20.65
C LEU A 33 4.89 -1.67 -21.04
N ILE A 34 5.16 -0.74 -20.13
CA ILE A 34 4.99 0.70 -20.40
C ILE A 34 5.99 1.15 -21.48
N ASN A 35 7.23 0.66 -21.46
CA ASN A 35 8.23 1.00 -22.47
C ASN A 35 7.87 0.47 -23.88
N ILE A 36 7.19 -0.68 -23.97
CA ILE A 36 6.68 -1.21 -25.24
C ILE A 36 5.50 -0.38 -25.75
N LEU A 37 4.59 0.01 -24.86
CA LEU A 37 3.34 0.67 -25.26
C LEU A 37 3.50 2.16 -25.50
N SER A 38 4.31 2.85 -24.70
CA SER A 38 4.38 4.32 -24.69
C SER A 38 5.69 4.82 -24.06
N PRO A 39 6.84 4.65 -24.74
CA PRO A 39 8.14 5.04 -24.21
C PRO A 39 8.22 6.56 -23.93
N GLU A 40 7.57 7.38 -24.75
CA GLU A 40 7.53 8.85 -24.62
C GLU A 40 6.82 9.32 -23.34
N MET A 41 5.97 8.49 -22.74
CA MET A 41 5.29 8.79 -21.48
C MET A 41 6.11 8.38 -20.24
N THR A 42 7.32 7.84 -20.44
CA THR A 42 8.20 7.42 -19.34
C THR A 42 9.32 8.42 -19.11
N SER A 43 9.71 8.60 -17.83
CA SER A 43 10.74 9.59 -17.46
C SER A 43 12.08 8.98 -17.04
N ASN A 44 12.35 7.69 -17.31
CA ASN A 44 13.57 6.96 -16.91
C ASN A 44 14.03 7.19 -15.46
N ARG A 45 13.10 7.59 -14.58
CA ARG A 45 13.36 7.94 -13.19
C ARG A 45 12.17 7.55 -12.33
N SER A 46 12.41 7.38 -11.04
CA SER A 46 11.36 7.17 -10.05
C SER A 46 11.21 8.39 -9.15
N VAL A 47 10.04 8.50 -8.50
CA VAL A 47 9.78 9.54 -7.48
C VAL A 47 10.30 9.14 -6.09
N THR A 48 10.93 7.97 -5.96
CA THR A 48 11.42 7.44 -4.68
C THR A 48 12.94 7.40 -4.67
N TRP A 49 13.55 8.11 -3.73
CA TRP A 49 14.98 8.05 -3.50
C TRP A 49 15.36 6.73 -2.82
N VAL A 50 16.43 6.11 -3.32
CA VAL A 50 16.94 4.83 -2.84
C VAL A 50 18.46 4.89 -2.84
N ASP A 51 19.07 4.43 -1.74
CA ASP A 51 20.52 4.36 -1.63
C ASP A 51 21.07 3.05 -2.20
N TRP A 52 21.75 3.17 -3.34
CA TRP A 52 22.46 2.08 -4.02
C TRP A 52 23.99 2.18 -3.88
N SER A 53 24.49 2.98 -2.93
CA SER A 53 25.94 3.07 -2.67
C SER A 53 26.57 1.72 -2.27
N LYS A 54 25.75 0.82 -1.72
CA LYS A 54 26.16 -0.55 -1.37
C LYS A 54 25.88 -1.48 -2.54
N PHE A 55 26.90 -2.23 -2.95
CA PHE A 55 26.77 -3.26 -3.97
C PHE A 55 25.93 -4.44 -3.44
N GLY A 56 24.88 -4.82 -4.17
CA GLY A 56 24.04 -5.98 -3.82
C GLY A 56 22.60 -5.88 -4.33
N PRO A 57 21.78 -6.93 -4.13
CA PRO A 57 20.40 -7.00 -4.62
C PRO A 57 19.43 -6.12 -3.81
N HIS A 58 19.91 -5.47 -2.76
CA HIS A 58 19.08 -4.75 -1.82
C HIS A 58 19.68 -3.38 -1.51
N PRO A 59 18.86 -2.32 -1.49
CA PRO A 59 19.37 -1.00 -1.21
C PRO A 59 19.78 -0.85 0.26
N GLY A 60 20.62 0.15 0.51
CA GLY A 60 21.09 0.56 1.83
C GLY A 60 19.93 0.83 2.79
N LYS A 61 20.16 0.59 4.09
CA LYS A 61 19.21 0.91 5.16
C LYS A 61 19.71 2.11 5.95
N PHE A 62 18.80 2.99 6.34
CA PHE A 62 19.10 4.15 7.19
C PHE A 62 18.73 3.90 8.64
N ALA A 63 19.72 3.97 9.51
CA ALA A 63 19.57 3.91 10.96
C ALA A 63 19.26 5.29 11.56
N GLN A 64 18.76 5.30 12.79
CA GLN A 64 18.36 6.51 13.51
C GLN A 64 19.43 7.61 13.49
N GLN A 65 20.70 7.24 13.66
CA GLN A 65 21.84 8.15 13.70
C GLN A 65 22.07 8.88 12.36
N GLN A 66 21.59 8.31 11.25
CA GLN A 66 21.73 8.86 9.91
C GLN A 66 20.55 9.79 9.55
N ILE A 67 19.53 9.89 10.40
CA ILE A 67 18.36 10.74 10.17
C ILE A 67 18.61 12.12 10.77
N THR A 68 19.29 12.97 9.99
CA THR A 68 19.46 14.39 10.32
C THR A 68 18.64 15.27 9.36
N VAL A 69 18.29 16.48 9.80
CA VAL A 69 17.63 17.47 8.94
C VAL A 69 18.49 17.74 7.71
N GLU A 70 19.79 17.88 7.91
CA GLU A 70 20.77 18.08 6.86
C GLU A 70 20.76 16.94 5.84
N PHE A 71 20.81 15.69 6.29
CA PHE A 71 20.75 14.52 5.40
C PHE A 71 19.44 14.49 4.58
N LEU A 72 18.29 14.69 5.22
CA LEU A 72 16.99 14.62 4.54
C LEU A 72 16.80 15.76 3.52
N ILE A 73 17.20 16.98 3.89
CA ILE A 73 17.06 18.17 3.04
C ILE A 73 18.12 18.16 1.95
N ASN A 74 19.40 18.06 2.32
CA ASN A 74 20.51 18.28 1.40
C ASN A 74 20.80 17.07 0.51
N ASN A 75 20.54 15.83 0.96
CA ASN A 75 20.85 14.66 0.13
C ASN A 75 19.62 14.13 -0.60
N ILE A 76 18.49 14.00 0.10
CA ILE A 76 17.29 13.37 -0.46
C ILE A 76 16.43 14.38 -1.22
N ARG A 77 16.17 15.56 -0.65
CA ARG A 77 15.20 16.51 -1.22
C ARG A 77 15.80 17.46 -2.25
N PHE A 78 17.01 17.96 -2.01
CA PHE A 78 17.68 18.96 -2.87
C PHE A 78 19.08 18.53 -3.33
N GLY A 79 19.47 17.26 -3.09
CA GLY A 79 20.81 16.78 -3.41
C GLY A 79 21.07 16.47 -4.88
N SER A 80 20.03 16.56 -5.71
CA SER A 80 20.11 16.27 -7.14
C SER A 80 19.22 17.21 -7.93
N ASN A 81 19.72 17.67 -9.07
CA ASN A 81 18.90 18.35 -10.07
C ASN A 81 18.42 17.32 -11.10
N CYS A 82 17.15 17.39 -11.48
CA CYS A 82 16.57 16.54 -12.51
C CYS A 82 15.87 17.39 -13.55
N THR A 83 15.95 16.96 -14.80
CA THR A 83 15.26 17.58 -15.91
C THR A 83 13.81 17.11 -15.94
N TYR A 84 12.92 18.07 -16.14
CA TYR A 84 11.51 17.84 -16.43
C TYR A 84 11.22 18.33 -17.85
N ASN A 85 10.66 17.45 -18.68
CA ASN A 85 10.32 17.73 -20.09
C ASN A 85 11.47 18.34 -20.91
N ASN A 86 12.71 17.90 -20.65
CA ASN A 86 13.93 18.33 -21.37
C ASN A 86 14.25 19.85 -21.34
N GLU A 87 13.51 20.66 -20.59
CA GLU A 87 13.64 22.12 -20.62
C GLU A 87 13.92 22.72 -19.24
N ASN A 88 13.35 22.15 -18.17
CA ASN A 88 13.43 22.74 -16.83
C ASN A 88 14.22 21.86 -15.86
N THR A 89 15.30 22.38 -15.28
CA THR A 89 15.99 21.77 -14.15
C THR A 89 15.23 22.07 -12.86
N ILE A 90 14.71 21.02 -12.23
CA ILE A 90 14.01 21.12 -10.94
C ILE A 90 14.92 20.52 -9.87
N SER A 91 14.99 21.16 -8.70
CA SER A 91 15.82 20.71 -7.56
C SER A 91 15.16 19.61 -6.72
N ILE A 92 13.85 19.37 -6.89
CA ILE A 92 13.09 18.35 -6.16
C ILE A 92 12.82 17.15 -7.07
N CYS A 93 13.66 16.13 -6.96
CA CYS A 93 13.58 14.94 -7.82
C CYS A 93 12.80 13.79 -7.20
N PHE A 94 12.77 13.73 -5.88
CA PHE A 94 12.18 12.64 -5.12
C PHE A 94 11.16 13.16 -4.12
N LEU A 95 10.02 12.47 -4.05
CA LEU A 95 8.93 12.75 -3.11
C LEU A 95 8.95 11.79 -1.92
N PHE A 96 9.50 10.60 -2.14
CA PHE A 96 9.59 9.54 -1.13
C PHE A 96 11.04 9.09 -1.00
N ALA A 97 11.35 8.44 0.11
CA ALA A 97 12.60 7.73 0.29
C ALA A 97 12.33 6.38 0.94
N ARG A 98 13.15 5.37 0.61
CA ARG A 98 13.12 4.08 1.30
C ARG A 98 14.54 3.64 1.63
N LYS A 99 14.78 3.33 2.90
CA LYS A 99 14.60 1.99 3.48
C LYS A 99 15.02 2.19 4.92
N PHE A 100 14.10 2.76 5.68
CA PHE A 100 14.36 3.19 7.05
C PHE A 100 14.14 2.02 8.00
N VAL A 101 15.01 1.83 9.00
CA VAL A 101 14.78 0.83 10.04
C VAL A 101 13.77 1.34 11.08
N SER A 102 13.16 0.46 11.85
CA SER A 102 12.04 0.79 12.76
C SER A 102 12.36 1.90 13.77
N ASN A 103 13.61 2.03 14.21
CA ASN A 103 14.03 3.05 15.18
C ASN A 103 14.15 4.47 14.59
N THR A 104 13.95 4.67 13.29
CA THR A 104 13.95 6.02 12.67
C THR A 104 12.61 6.74 12.76
N LEU A 105 11.54 6.07 13.19
CA LEU A 105 10.20 6.68 13.17
C LEU A 105 10.15 7.98 13.98
N LYS A 106 10.72 7.97 15.19
CA LYS A 106 10.74 9.13 16.08
C LYS A 106 11.44 10.34 15.46
N PRO A 107 12.71 10.27 14.99
CA PRO A 107 13.35 11.42 14.36
C PRO A 107 12.67 11.87 13.07
N LEU A 108 12.13 10.94 12.26
CA LEU A 108 11.37 11.32 11.06
C LEU A 108 10.13 12.15 11.39
N LEU A 109 9.38 11.77 12.43
CA LEU A 109 8.21 12.53 12.89
C LEU A 109 8.58 13.90 13.47
N GLN A 110 9.74 14.02 14.12
CA GLN A 110 10.22 15.30 14.65
C GLN A 110 10.60 16.30 13.54
N ILE A 111 11.04 15.80 12.38
CA ILE A 111 11.45 16.63 11.24
C ILE A 111 10.26 16.91 10.29
N ALA A 112 9.23 16.06 10.32
CA ALA A 112 8.07 16.19 9.45
C ALA A 112 7.33 17.53 9.66
N PRO A 113 6.85 18.17 8.57
CA PRO A 113 6.11 19.42 8.70
C PRO A 113 4.79 19.19 9.44
N VAL A 114 4.45 20.13 10.32
CA VAL A 114 3.24 20.08 11.18
C VAL A 114 1.96 19.79 10.39
N LYS A 115 1.84 20.33 9.16
CA LYS A 115 0.69 20.09 8.27
C LYS A 115 0.50 18.59 7.94
N ILE A 116 1.59 17.86 7.71
CA ILE A 116 1.54 16.41 7.45
C ILE A 116 1.14 15.67 8.72
N LEU A 117 1.72 16.04 9.87
CA LEU A 117 1.41 15.42 11.15
C LEU A 117 -0.08 15.57 11.52
N ILE A 118 -0.64 16.77 11.38
CA ILE A 118 -2.07 17.01 11.61
C ILE A 118 -2.93 16.15 10.69
N ARG A 119 -2.58 16.07 9.40
CA ARG A 119 -3.36 15.29 8.42
C ARG A 119 -3.33 13.80 8.72
N VAL A 120 -2.17 13.27 9.10
CA VAL A 120 -2.02 11.88 9.55
C VAL A 120 -2.82 11.63 10.83
N TYR A 121 -2.75 12.54 11.80
CA TYR A 121 -3.50 12.44 13.04
C TYR A 121 -5.01 12.40 12.80
N ILE A 122 -5.54 13.33 12.00
CA ILE A 122 -6.97 13.37 11.63
C ILE A 122 -7.39 12.07 10.94
N LEU A 123 -6.58 11.56 9.99
CA LEU A 123 -6.85 10.29 9.32
C LEU A 123 -6.92 9.11 10.29
N VAL A 124 -5.98 9.03 11.23
CA VAL A 124 -5.96 7.96 12.25
C VAL A 124 -7.18 8.06 13.17
N VAL A 125 -7.54 9.26 13.61
CA VAL A 125 -8.74 9.49 14.44
C VAL A 125 -10.00 9.11 13.67
N LEU A 126 -10.14 9.53 12.42
CA LEU A 126 -11.28 9.18 11.58
C LEU A 126 -11.37 7.68 11.37
N LEU A 127 -10.27 7.01 11.01
CA LEU A 127 -10.26 5.54 10.84
C LEU A 127 -10.67 4.82 12.12
N PHE A 128 -10.21 5.29 13.28
CA PHE A 128 -10.62 4.73 14.57
C PHE A 128 -12.11 4.96 14.85
N MET A 129 -12.62 6.17 14.57
CA MET A 129 -14.04 6.50 14.72
C MET A 129 -14.91 5.66 13.76
N PHE A 130 -14.52 5.54 12.50
CA PHE A 130 -15.20 4.70 11.51
C PHE A 130 -15.20 3.24 11.93
N TYR A 131 -14.07 2.72 12.40
CA TYR A 131 -13.98 1.35 12.89
C TYR A 131 -14.94 1.11 14.07
N HIS A 132 -14.99 2.04 15.02
CA HIS A 132 -15.87 1.93 16.19
C HIS A 132 -17.36 2.07 15.82
N LEU A 133 -17.71 3.03 14.96
CA LEU A 133 -19.07 3.21 14.46
C LEU A 133 -19.54 2.02 13.63
N PHE A 134 -18.68 1.51 12.76
CA PHE A 134 -18.95 0.30 11.97
C PHE A 134 -19.18 -0.90 12.90
N PHE A 135 -18.35 -1.08 13.91
CA PHE A 135 -18.53 -2.16 14.89
C PHE A 135 -19.84 -2.02 15.67
N HIS A 136 -20.20 -0.80 16.09
CA HIS A 136 -21.47 -0.53 16.78
C HIS A 136 -22.69 -0.74 15.88
N PHE A 137 -22.61 -0.32 14.61
CA PHE A 137 -23.65 -0.56 13.61
C PHE A 137 -23.86 -2.05 13.38
N ILE A 138 -22.78 -2.79 13.13
CA ILE A 138 -22.82 -4.25 12.96
C ILE A 138 -23.43 -4.92 14.20
N TYR A 139 -22.99 -4.55 15.41
CA TYR A 139 -23.55 -5.06 16.66
C TYR A 139 -25.06 -4.85 16.77
N ASN A 140 -25.55 -3.65 16.44
CA ASN A 140 -26.98 -3.35 16.48
C ASN A 140 -27.78 -4.12 15.42
N VAL A 141 -27.24 -4.27 14.21
CA VAL A 141 -27.87 -5.09 13.16
C VAL A 141 -28.00 -6.54 13.63
N ILE A 142 -26.94 -7.12 14.22
CA ILE A 142 -26.98 -8.49 14.76
C ILE A 142 -27.98 -8.60 15.91
N SER A 143 -27.97 -7.65 16.84
CA SER A 143 -28.90 -7.60 17.97
C SER A 143 -30.36 -7.54 17.51
N PHE A 144 -30.63 -6.73 16.48
CA PHE A 144 -31.95 -6.62 15.86
C PHE A 144 -32.37 -7.92 15.16
N TYR A 145 -31.49 -8.53 14.37
CA TYR A 145 -31.72 -9.85 13.76
C TYR A 145 -32.00 -10.92 14.81
N LYS A 146 -31.26 -10.91 15.93
CA LYS A 146 -31.45 -11.84 17.06
C LYS A 146 -32.77 -11.61 17.81
N LYS A 147 -33.29 -10.37 17.78
CA LYS A 147 -34.60 -10.03 18.36
C LYS A 147 -35.77 -10.46 17.48
N ILE A 148 -35.60 -10.47 16.16
CA ILE A 148 -36.62 -10.90 15.20
C ILE A 148 -36.70 -12.43 15.11
N ASN A 149 -35.56 -13.12 15.05
CA ASN A 149 -35.49 -14.58 15.00
C ASN A 149 -35.18 -15.14 16.39
N SER A 150 -36.20 -15.35 17.21
CA SER A 150 -36.07 -15.89 18.58
C SER A 150 -35.60 -17.36 18.66
N ASN A 151 -35.38 -18.05 17.53
CA ASN A 151 -35.10 -19.49 17.50
C ASN A 151 -33.77 -19.94 16.88
N GLU A 152 -32.84 -19.04 16.50
CA GLU A 152 -31.48 -19.48 16.09
C GLU A 152 -30.37 -18.81 16.91
N ILE A 153 -29.74 -19.58 17.79
CA ILE A 153 -28.60 -19.17 18.60
C ILE A 153 -27.30 -19.57 17.87
N PHE A 154 -26.70 -18.65 17.12
CA PHE A 154 -25.29 -18.77 16.74
C PHE A 154 -24.43 -17.97 17.72
N LEU A 155 -23.85 -18.66 18.71
CA LEU A 155 -22.83 -18.11 19.60
C LEU A 155 -21.46 -18.16 18.92
N VAL A 156 -21.00 -17.05 18.33
CA VAL A 156 -19.60 -16.89 17.94
C VAL A 156 -18.89 -16.05 18.99
N HIS A 157 -18.32 -16.71 20.00
CA HIS A 157 -17.69 -16.10 21.18
C HIS A 157 -16.20 -15.70 20.99
N SER A 158 -15.77 -15.31 19.79
CA SER A 158 -14.37 -14.89 19.59
C SER A 158 -14.20 -13.78 18.55
N ARG A 159 -13.54 -12.69 18.97
CA ARG A 159 -13.21 -11.50 18.15
C ARG A 159 -12.39 -11.81 16.90
N ARG A 160 -11.70 -12.97 16.85
CA ARG A 160 -10.92 -13.41 15.67
C ARG A 160 -11.76 -14.12 14.60
N LEU A 161 -12.87 -14.76 14.99
CA LEU A 161 -13.71 -15.53 14.07
C LEU A 161 -14.71 -14.65 13.30
N TRP A 162 -14.97 -13.43 13.79
CA TRP A 162 -15.90 -12.47 13.16
C TRP A 162 -15.50 -12.03 11.75
N PHE A 163 -14.21 -11.80 11.51
CA PHE A 163 -13.71 -11.36 10.20
C PHE A 163 -13.83 -12.47 9.14
N LEU A 164 -13.57 -13.73 9.54
CA LEU A 164 -13.73 -14.91 8.68
C LEU A 164 -15.21 -15.22 8.40
N TRP A 165 -16.09 -14.99 9.38
CA TRP A 165 -17.53 -15.22 9.22
C TRP A 165 -18.19 -14.18 8.31
N PHE A 166 -17.77 -12.91 8.40
CA PHE A 166 -18.24 -11.86 7.49
C PHE A 166 -17.77 -12.09 6.04
N LEU A 167 -16.55 -12.61 5.85
CA LEU A 167 -16.07 -13.06 4.54
C LEU A 167 -16.89 -14.24 4.00
N LEU A 168 -17.26 -15.22 4.82
CA LEU A 168 -18.13 -16.33 4.42
C LEU A 168 -19.54 -15.87 4.00
N LEU A 169 -20.10 -14.86 4.67
CA LEU A 169 -21.39 -14.26 4.32
C LEU A 169 -21.36 -13.45 3.02
N LEU A 170 -20.24 -12.79 2.71
CA LEU A 170 -20.07 -12.07 1.45
C LEU A 170 -19.87 -12.99 0.24
N PHE A 171 -19.41 -14.24 0.44
CA PHE A 171 -19.08 -15.19 -0.63
C PHE A 171 -20.06 -16.36 -0.81
N ARG A 172 -21.09 -16.51 0.02
CA ARG A 172 -22.16 -17.49 -0.21
C ARG A 172 -23.53 -16.82 -0.18
N GLY A 173 -24.11 -16.65 -1.37
CA GLY A 173 -25.57 -16.60 -1.50
C GLY A 173 -26.14 -17.88 -0.90
N VAL A 174 -26.71 -17.75 0.30
CA VAL A 174 -27.31 -18.86 1.04
C VAL A 174 -28.56 -19.30 0.29
N GLN A 175 -28.46 -20.42 -0.42
CA GLN A 175 -29.59 -21.32 -0.61
C GLN A 175 -29.20 -22.62 0.11
N LEU A 176 -29.60 -22.73 1.36
CA LEU A 176 -29.56 -23.98 2.12
C LEU A 176 -31.00 -24.43 2.32
N THR A 177 -31.46 -25.30 1.44
CA THR A 177 -32.62 -26.16 1.69
C THR A 177 -32.14 -27.39 2.44
N TRP A 178 -32.58 -27.56 3.68
CA TRP A 178 -32.59 -28.85 4.36
C TRP A 178 -33.81 -28.93 5.29
N TYR A 179 -34.79 -29.72 4.88
CA TYR A 179 -35.80 -30.38 5.72
C TYR A 179 -36.52 -31.42 4.85
N GLN A 180 -36.86 -32.67 5.20
CA GLN A 180 -36.44 -33.67 6.19
C GLN A 180 -37.22 -34.97 5.82
N SER A 181 -36.84 -36.13 6.37
CA SER A 181 -37.36 -37.50 6.15
C SER A 181 -36.86 -38.27 4.92
#